data_AF-A0A521WMN1-F1
#
_entry.id   AF-A0A521WMN1-F1
#
_cell.length_a   1.000
_cell.length_b   1.000
_cell.length_c   1.000
_cell.angle_alpha   90.00
_cell.angle_beta   90.00
_cell.angle_gamma   90.00
#
_symmetry.space_group_name_H-M   'P 1'
#
loop_
_entity.id
_entity.type
_entity.pdbx_description
1 polymer ?
#
loop_
_entity_poly.entity_id
_entity_poly.type
_entity_poly.pdbx_seq_one_letter_code
_entity_poly.pdbx_strand_id
1 'polypeptide(L)'
;MSKIITYRYDREYGYCQIELVSGEKVLLSEAVDYIKILKLSLGFIPIDTIWKWHRTNDPKEPVLRILNNYSNESFFDSLVKEIRKYSSVDEIRNKFGK
;
A
#
# COMPACT_ATOMS: atom_id res chain seq x y z
N MET A 1 -3.84 -2.28 18.32
CA MET A 1 -2.86 -3.38 18.20
C MET A 1 -2.54 -3.56 16.73
N SER A 2 -1.26 -3.44 16.35
CA SER A 2 -0.78 -3.58 14.96
C SER A 2 -0.92 -5.02 14.50
N LYS A 3 -1.63 -5.23 13.38
CA LYS A 3 -2.17 -6.50 12.88
C LYS A 3 -1.31 -7.06 11.72
N ILE A 4 0.01 -7.07 11.86
CA ILE A 4 0.93 -7.45 10.77
C ILE A 4 1.82 -8.58 11.21
N ILE A 5 1.95 -9.59 10.36
CA ILE A 5 2.75 -10.80 10.63
C ILE A 5 4.20 -10.57 10.20
N THR A 6 4.45 -10.01 9.00
CA THR A 6 5.79 -9.67 8.50
C THR A 6 5.81 -8.34 7.75
N TYR A 7 6.90 -7.59 7.92
CA TYR A 7 7.16 -6.30 7.28
C TYR A 7 8.58 -6.28 6.70
N ARG A 8 8.69 -6.13 5.38
CA ARG A 8 9.97 -5.87 4.70
C ARG A 8 9.85 -4.54 3.97
N TYR A 9 10.74 -3.60 4.25
CA TYR A 9 10.79 -2.31 3.57
C TYR A 9 12.18 -2.09 3.02
N ASP A 10 12.23 -1.85 1.72
CA ASP A 10 13.46 -1.66 0.99
C ASP A 10 13.37 -0.31 0.27
N ARG A 11 13.99 0.70 0.90
CA ARG A 11 14.00 2.08 0.37
C ARG A 11 14.85 2.21 -0.89
N GLU A 12 15.85 1.35 -1.05
CA GLU A 12 16.73 1.38 -2.23
C GLU A 12 15.96 0.97 -3.48
N TYR A 13 15.04 0.02 -3.34
CA TYR A 13 14.22 -0.51 -4.43
C TYR A 13 12.77 -0.03 -4.43
N GLY A 14 12.40 0.88 -3.51
CA GLY A 14 11.09 1.50 -3.44
C GLY A 14 9.94 0.51 -3.22
N TYR A 15 10.12 -0.55 -2.42
CA TYR A 15 9.03 -1.50 -2.17
C TYR A 15 8.88 -1.87 -0.70
N CYS A 16 7.66 -2.26 -0.33
CA CYS A 16 7.31 -2.76 0.98
C CYS A 16 6.38 -3.96 0.87
N GLN A 17 6.75 -5.08 1.49
CA GLN A 17 5.90 -6.25 1.61
C GLN A 17 5.28 -6.31 3.01
N ILE A 18 3.98 -6.56 3.06
CA ILE A 18 3.19 -6.66 4.28
C ILE A 18 2.40 -7.97 4.24
N GLU A 19 2.50 -8.76 5.30
CA GLU A 19 1.62 -9.90 5.53
C GLU A 19 0.49 -9.50 6.49
N LEU A 20 -0.74 -9.60 5.99
CA LEU A 20 -1.97 -9.27 6.70
C LEU A 20 -2.36 -10.41 7.64
N VAL A 21 -3.27 -10.13 8.58
CA VAL A 21 -3.79 -11.16 9.52
C VAL A 21 -4.50 -12.29 8.79
N SER A 22 -5.12 -12.03 7.64
CA SER A 22 -5.72 -13.06 6.81
C SER A 22 -4.70 -14.08 6.26
N GLY A 23 -3.39 -13.85 6.44
CA GLY A 23 -2.30 -14.61 5.83
C GLY A 23 -2.02 -14.18 4.39
N GLU A 24 -2.80 -13.23 3.85
CA GLU A 24 -2.55 -12.65 2.54
C GLU A 24 -1.34 -11.72 2.59
N LYS A 25 -0.53 -11.77 1.54
CA LYS A 25 0.65 -10.91 1.39
C LYS A 25 0.36 -9.85 0.35
N VAL A 26 0.71 -8.62 0.67
CA VAL A 26 0.62 -7.48 -0.25
C VAL A 26 1.98 -6.85 -0.45
N LEU A 27 2.23 -6.37 -1.67
CA LEU A 27 3.43 -5.63 -2.05
C LEU A 27 3.02 -4.21 -2.44
N LEU A 28 3.50 -3.25 -1.67
CA LEU A 28 3.52 -1.85 -2.03
C LEU A 28 4.79 -1.61 -2.85
N SER A 29 4.65 -1.00 -4.01
CA SER A 29 5.78 -0.65 -4.86
C SER A 29 5.63 0.78 -5.34
N GLU A 30 6.63 1.60 -5.05
CA GLU A 30 6.83 2.95 -5.53
C GLU A 30 7.78 2.95 -6.71
N ALA A 31 7.28 3.47 -7.82
CA ALA A 31 8.07 3.82 -8.99
C ALA A 31 8.00 5.35 -9.18
N VAL A 32 8.83 5.88 -10.08
CA VAL A 32 8.92 7.32 -10.35
C VAL A 32 7.54 7.96 -10.62
N ASP A 33 6.71 7.27 -11.40
CA ASP A 33 5.44 7.79 -11.92
C ASP A 33 4.19 7.14 -11.31
N TYR A 34 4.34 6.12 -10.46
CA TYR A 34 3.19 5.42 -9.91
C TYR A 34 3.51 4.70 -8.60
N ILE A 35 2.48 4.47 -7.80
CA ILE A 35 2.53 3.59 -6.64
C ILE A 35 1.49 2.50 -6.81
N LYS A 36 1.85 1.24 -6.53
CA LYS A 36 0.96 0.08 -6.66
C LYS A 36 0.86 -0.66 -5.35
N ILE A 37 -0.32 -1.22 -5.10
CA ILE A 37 -0.55 -2.25 -4.09
C ILE A 37 -0.93 -3.51 -4.85
N LEU A 38 -0.13 -4.56 -4.69
CA LEU A 38 -0.28 -5.84 -5.38
C LEU A 38 -0.59 -6.92 -4.35
N LYS A 39 -1.45 -7.88 -4.69
CA LYS A 39 -1.61 -9.13 -3.94
C LYS A 39 -0.55 -10.12 -4.39
N LEU A 40 0.12 -10.76 -3.43
CA LEU A 40 1.10 -11.80 -3.67
C LEU A 40 0.52 -13.19 -3.39
N SER A 41 0.86 -14.15 -4.25
CA SER A 41 0.74 -15.59 -4.02
C SER A 41 2.12 -16.19 -3.74
N LEU A 42 2.15 -17.25 -2.93
CA LEU A 42 3.39 -17.93 -2.49
C LEU A 42 4.45 -16.99 -1.86
N GLY A 43 4.03 -15.79 -1.45
CA GLY A 43 4.86 -14.80 -0.79
C GLY A 43 5.72 -13.90 -1.69
N PHE A 44 5.72 -14.07 -3.01
CA PHE A 44 6.53 -13.23 -3.92
C PHE A 44 5.95 -13.06 -5.33
N ILE A 45 4.96 -13.87 -5.73
CA ILE A 45 4.40 -13.81 -7.09
C ILE A 45 3.21 -12.83 -7.09
N PRO A 46 3.28 -11.68 -7.78
CA PRO A 46 2.13 -10.80 -7.90
C PRO A 46 1.04 -11.49 -8.74
N ILE A 47 -0.14 -11.66 -8.14
CA ILE A 47 -1.30 -12.30 -8.80
C ILE A 47 -2.42 -11.32 -9.10
N ASP A 48 -2.41 -10.14 -8.47
CA ASP A 48 -3.49 -9.18 -8.60
C ASP A 48 -3.03 -7.76 -8.27
N THR A 49 -3.62 -6.76 -8.93
CA THR A 49 -3.42 -5.35 -8.58
C THR A 49 -4.62 -4.88 -7.77
N ILE A 50 -4.38 -4.62 -6.48
CA ILE A 50 -5.42 -4.16 -5.55
C ILE A 50 -5.75 -2.70 -5.85
N TRP A 51 -4.71 -1.90 -6.05
CA TRP A 51 -4.83 -0.48 -6.32
C TRP A 51 -3.57 0.04 -7.00
N LYS A 52 -3.76 1.08 -7.81
CA LYS A 52 -2.69 1.77 -8.51
C LYS A 52 -2.96 3.25 -8.52
N TRP A 53 -1.97 4.00 -8.07
CA TRP A 53 -1.90 5.44 -8.15
C TRP A 53 -0.97 5.85 -9.25
N HIS A 54 -1.36 6.86 -10.01
CA HIS A 54 -0.45 7.55 -10.90
C HIS A 54 -0.06 8.87 -10.27
N ARG A 55 1.23 9.20 -10.32
CA ARG A 55 1.75 10.50 -9.88
C ARG A 55 1.29 11.56 -10.87
N THR A 56 0.02 11.93 -10.79
CA THR A 56 -0.57 13.03 -11.53
C THR A 56 -0.48 14.29 -10.67
N ASN A 57 -0.39 15.46 -11.31
CA ASN A 57 -0.44 16.74 -10.60
C ASN A 57 -1.86 17.12 -10.17
N ASP A 58 -2.81 16.17 -10.11
CA ASP A 58 -4.20 16.46 -9.76
C ASP A 58 -4.42 16.37 -8.24
N PRO A 59 -4.60 17.50 -7.54
CA PRO A 59 -4.81 17.53 -6.10
C PRO A 59 -6.16 16.96 -5.66
N LYS A 60 -7.05 16.59 -6.60
CA LYS A 60 -8.39 16.05 -6.28
C LYS A 60 -8.40 14.56 -5.96
N GLU A 61 -7.27 13.87 -6.07
CA GLU A 61 -7.28 12.44 -5.83
C GLU A 61 -7.61 12.08 -4.35
N PRO A 62 -8.57 11.16 -4.11
CA PRO A 62 -9.01 10.76 -2.76
C PRO A 62 -7.85 10.32 -1.85
N VAL A 63 -6.82 9.73 -2.44
CA VAL A 63 -5.65 9.21 -1.74
C VAL A 63 -4.76 10.33 -1.19
N LEU A 64 -4.59 11.44 -1.91
CA LEU A 64 -3.89 12.61 -1.38
C LEU A 64 -4.60 13.17 -0.15
N ARG A 65 -5.94 13.08 -0.08
CA ARG A 65 -6.69 13.49 1.13
C ARG A 65 -6.46 12.54 2.31
N ILE A 66 -6.41 11.23 2.06
CA ILE A 66 -6.14 10.22 3.11
C ILE A 66 -4.74 10.44 3.69
N LEU A 67 -3.77 10.77 2.82
CA LEU A 67 -2.36 10.89 3.18
C LEU A 67 -1.97 12.30 3.63
N ASN A 68 -2.73 13.35 3.29
CA ASN A 68 -2.54 14.72 3.81
C ASN A 68 -2.71 14.82 5.33
N ASN A 69 -3.32 13.81 5.98
CA ASN A 69 -3.34 13.71 7.45
C ASN A 69 -1.94 13.41 8.04
N TYR A 70 -0.98 13.02 7.21
CA TYR A 70 0.41 12.71 7.56
C TYR A 70 1.32 13.81 7.00
N SER A 71 1.14 15.04 7.49
CA SER A 71 1.71 16.27 6.90
C SER A 71 3.25 16.37 6.87
N ASN A 72 3.99 15.46 7.51
CA ASN A 72 5.45 15.48 7.62
C ASN A 72 6.13 14.17 7.17
N GLU A 73 5.40 13.20 6.60
CA GLU A 73 5.95 11.89 6.24
C GLU A 73 5.98 11.67 4.73
N SER A 74 6.90 10.83 4.26
CA SER A 74 6.88 10.38 2.86
C SER A 74 5.52 9.75 2.55
N PHE A 75 4.94 10.09 1.39
CA PHE A 75 3.69 9.50 0.90
C PHE A 75 3.69 7.98 1.02
N PHE A 76 4.82 7.34 0.67
CA PHE A 76 4.98 5.90 0.76
C PHE A 76 4.91 5.38 2.20
N ASP A 77 5.59 6.05 3.14
CA ASP A 77 5.57 5.67 4.56
C ASP A 77 4.16 5.86 5.16
N SER A 78 3.46 6.92 4.77
CA SER A 78 2.06 7.17 5.15
C SER A 78 1.12 6.11 4.58
N LEU A 79 1.33 5.70 3.32
CA LEU A 79 0.56 4.64 2.68
C LEU A 79 0.80 3.30 3.38
N VAL A 80 2.05 2.96 3.68
CA VAL A 80 2.40 1.79 4.49
C VAL A 80 1.58 1.82 5.78
N LYS A 81 1.66 2.90 6.57
CA LYS A 81 0.93 3.05 7.84
C LYS A 81 -0.58 2.92 7.71
N GLU A 82 -1.15 3.42 6.62
CA GLU A 82 -2.56 3.28 6.33
C GLU A 82 -2.90 1.81 6.05
N ILE A 83 -2.11 1.11 5.23
CA ILE A 83 -2.32 -0.31 4.91
C ILE A 83 -2.22 -1.20 6.15
N ARG A 84 -1.36 -0.83 7.11
CA ARG A 84 -1.21 -1.52 8.42
C ARG A 84 -2.51 -1.61 9.24
N LYS A 85 -3.53 -0.79 8.93
CA LYS A 85 -4.80 -0.77 9.65
C LYS A 85 -5.76 -1.87 9.19
N TYR A 86 -5.56 -2.44 8.01
CA TYR A 86 -6.46 -3.42 7.41
C TYR A 86 -6.02 -4.86 7.72
N SER A 87 -6.99 -5.76 7.78
CA SER A 87 -6.79 -7.17 8.13
C SER A 87 -6.82 -8.11 6.92
N SER A 88 -7.36 -7.66 5.78
CA SER A 88 -7.48 -8.43 4.54
C SER A 88 -7.33 -7.55 3.29
N VAL A 89 -7.08 -8.20 2.15
CA VAL A 89 -7.02 -7.52 0.85
C VAL A 89 -8.36 -6.87 0.48
N ASP A 90 -9.48 -7.50 0.84
CA ASP A 90 -10.82 -6.98 0.51
C ASP A 90 -11.11 -5.67 1.26
N GLU A 91 -10.67 -5.52 2.51
CA GLU A 91 -10.78 -4.25 3.23
C GLU A 91 -9.99 -3.13 2.54
N ILE A 92 -8.78 -3.45 2.06
CA ILE A 92 -7.94 -2.50 1.30
C ILE A 92 -8.66 -2.12 0.00
N ARG A 93 -9.19 -3.09 -0.76
CA ARG A 93 -9.95 -2.82 -1.99
C ARG A 93 -11.14 -1.91 -1.75
N ASN A 94 -11.92 -2.17 -0.71
CA ASN A 94 -13.10 -1.36 -0.41
C ASN A 94 -12.76 0.08 -0.05
N LYS A 95 -11.56 0.31 0.50
CA LYS A 95 -11.08 1.65 0.84
C LYS A 95 -10.51 2.41 -0.36
N PHE A 96 -9.67 1.75 -1.15
CA PHE A 96 -8.89 2.37 -2.22
C PHE A 96 -9.54 2.27 -3.61
N GLY A 97 -10.50 1.36 -3.79
CA GLY A 97 -11.20 1.12 -5.05
C GLY A 97 -12.41 2.03 -5.31
N LYS A 98 -12.59 3.10 -4.51
CA LYS A 98 -13.58 4.17 -4.72
C LYS A 98 -12.88 5.43 -5.20
#